data_AF-A0AAV1KKK3-F1
#
_entry.id   AF-A0AAV1KKK3-F1
#
_cell.length_a   1.000
_cell.length_b   1.000
_cell.length_c   1.000
_cell.angle_alpha   90.00
_cell.angle_beta   90.00
_cell.angle_gamma   90.00
#
_symmetry.space_group_name_H-M   'P 1'
#
loop_
_entity.id
_entity.type
_entity.pdbx_description
1 polymer ?
#
loop_
_entity_poly.entity_id
_entity_poly.type
_entity_poly.pdbx_seq_one_letter_code
_entity_poly.pdbx_strand_id
1 'polypeptide(L)'
;MQEYIQDAMTFMREYGRPCFFLLGTFTCNPKRPEITSLLLPGQNAIHRHDITARVFKQKFKYLISFITKLHVFGPTRCWIYSVEWQKPGLPHAHILICFINKIHPEDIDSLISAEIPDPSTDQLLFDIVTTNMIRGPCGALNRSSPYMVDGKCTNRFPKDFTNDTVTHVDGYPIYRRRSTDNGGQSFIKTISNADIDIDNRWVVQYSLLLSKTFNAHISVEFCSSVKSIKYICKYVNENY
;
A
#
# COMPACT_ATOMS: atom_id res chain seq x y z
N MET A 1 -9.19 -13.01 -21.72
CA MET A 1 -8.53 -13.74 -20.61
C MET A 1 -7.08 -14.10 -20.94
N GLN A 2 -6.80 -14.72 -22.10
CA GLN A 2 -5.43 -14.93 -22.59
C GLN A 2 -4.73 -13.65 -23.08
N GLU A 3 -5.46 -12.69 -23.64
CA GLU A 3 -4.89 -11.45 -24.20
C GLU A 3 -4.15 -10.60 -23.16
N TYR A 4 -4.74 -10.22 -22.02
CA TYR A 4 -4.01 -9.38 -21.05
C TYR A 4 -2.77 -10.04 -20.44
N ILE A 5 -2.77 -11.38 -20.31
CA ILE A 5 -1.58 -12.13 -19.90
C ILE A 5 -0.57 -12.15 -21.05
N GLN A 6 -1.03 -12.37 -22.28
CA GLN A 6 -0.18 -12.30 -23.47
C GLN A 6 0.39 -10.90 -23.67
N ASP A 7 -0.34 -9.84 -23.38
CA ASP A 7 0.10 -8.44 -23.44
C ASP A 7 1.12 -8.17 -22.34
N ALA A 8 0.84 -8.55 -21.09
CA ALA A 8 1.80 -8.43 -19.99
C ALA A 8 3.09 -9.24 -20.27
N MET A 9 2.97 -10.43 -20.86
CA MET A 9 4.10 -11.29 -21.22
C MET A 9 4.84 -10.83 -22.49
N THR A 10 4.15 -10.24 -23.46
CA THR A 10 4.73 -9.65 -24.69
C THR A 10 5.49 -8.38 -24.35
N PHE A 11 4.89 -7.53 -23.54
CA PHE A 11 5.53 -6.36 -22.94
C PHE A 11 6.79 -6.73 -22.17
N MET A 12 6.74 -7.81 -21.40
CA MET A 12 7.93 -8.35 -20.72
C MET A 12 9.01 -8.86 -21.69
N ARG A 13 8.61 -9.40 -22.83
CA ARG A 13 9.53 -9.90 -23.85
C ARG A 13 10.22 -8.77 -24.59
N GLU A 14 9.50 -7.67 -24.85
CA GLU A 14 10.04 -6.48 -25.53
C GLU A 14 10.94 -5.64 -24.63
N TYR A 15 10.57 -5.43 -23.35
CA TYR A 15 11.26 -4.50 -22.47
C TYR A 15 12.25 -5.16 -21.48
N GLY A 16 12.42 -6.48 -21.56
CA GLY A 16 13.39 -7.27 -20.80
C GLY A 16 12.99 -7.56 -19.34
N ARG A 17 13.89 -8.22 -18.58
CA ARG A 17 13.69 -8.48 -17.14
C ARG A 17 13.35 -7.16 -16.44
N PRO A 18 12.18 -7.04 -15.80
CA PRO A 18 11.73 -5.76 -15.29
C PRO A 18 12.65 -5.29 -14.15
N CYS A 19 13.26 -4.14 -14.37
CA CYS A 19 13.88 -3.34 -13.33
C CYS A 19 12.77 -2.76 -12.45
N PHE A 20 12.66 -3.29 -11.24
CA PHE A 20 12.05 -2.69 -10.04
C PHE A 20 10.61 -2.23 -10.16
N PHE A 21 9.73 -2.97 -9.48
CA PHE A 21 8.33 -2.63 -9.35
C PHE A 21 8.06 -1.90 -8.05
N LEU A 22 7.34 -0.77 -8.13
CA LEU A 22 6.50 -0.34 -7.03
C LEU A 22 5.14 -1.02 -7.20
N LEU A 23 4.82 -1.93 -6.29
CA LEU A 23 3.46 -2.42 -6.12
C LEU A 23 2.73 -1.43 -5.23
N GLY A 24 1.86 -0.63 -5.85
CA GLY A 24 1.00 0.31 -5.15
C GLY A 24 -0.38 -0.32 -4.95
N THR A 25 -0.86 -0.42 -3.71
CA THR A 25 -2.30 -0.63 -3.48
C THR A 25 -2.94 0.67 -3.02
N PHE A 26 -3.84 1.23 -3.84
CA PHE A 26 -4.55 2.48 -3.53
C PHE A 26 -5.99 2.16 -3.15
N THR A 27 -6.35 2.42 -1.90
CA THR A 27 -7.73 2.26 -1.41
C THR A 27 -8.36 3.63 -1.22
N CYS A 28 -9.60 3.80 -1.71
CA CYS A 28 -10.36 5.03 -1.48
C CYS A 28 -10.58 5.26 0.02
N ASN A 29 -10.28 6.47 0.51
CA ASN A 29 -10.65 6.88 1.86
C ASN A 29 -12.08 7.46 1.86
N PRO A 30 -13.08 6.76 2.43
CA PRO A 30 -14.48 7.21 2.40
C PRO A 30 -14.75 8.45 3.27
N LYS A 31 -13.85 8.79 4.20
CA LYS A 31 -14.00 9.95 5.10
C LYS A 31 -13.49 11.26 4.48
N ARG A 32 -13.12 11.23 3.20
CA ARG A 32 -12.61 12.41 2.49
C ARG A 32 -13.68 13.50 2.37
N PRO A 33 -13.32 14.79 2.56
CA PRO A 33 -14.23 15.91 2.36
C PRO A 33 -14.90 15.90 0.97
N GLU A 34 -14.18 15.47 -0.06
CA GLU A 34 -14.71 15.39 -1.43
C GLU A 34 -15.84 14.36 -1.58
N ILE A 35 -15.93 13.39 -0.66
CA ILE A 35 -17.02 12.42 -0.61
C ILE A 35 -18.06 12.91 0.39
N THR A 36 -17.67 13.21 1.62
CA THR A 36 -18.59 13.53 2.72
C THR A 36 -19.40 14.79 2.48
N SER A 37 -18.85 15.80 1.79
CA SER A 37 -19.60 17.02 1.44
C SER A 37 -20.73 16.80 0.45
N LEU A 38 -20.71 15.68 -0.29
CA LEU A 38 -21.72 15.32 -1.28
C LEU A 38 -22.72 14.27 -0.75
N LEU A 39 -22.56 13.81 0.50
CA LEU A 39 -23.47 12.88 1.15
C LEU A 39 -24.64 13.64 1.79
N LEU A 40 -25.84 13.11 1.62
CA LEU A 40 -27.02 13.61 2.33
C LEU A 40 -27.00 13.14 3.80
N PRO A 41 -27.73 13.80 4.71
CA PRO A 41 -27.86 13.35 6.09
C PRO A 41 -28.29 11.87 6.16
N GLY A 42 -27.56 11.06 6.92
CA GLY A 42 -27.79 9.61 7.05
C GLY A 42 -27.21 8.74 5.92
N GLN A 43 -26.62 9.33 4.87
CA GLN A 43 -25.89 8.58 3.85
C GLN A 43 -24.43 8.33 4.24
N ASN A 44 -23.94 7.14 3.92
CA ASN A 44 -22.53 6.76 4.02
C ASN A 44 -21.94 6.60 2.62
N ALA A 45 -20.60 6.59 2.51
CA ALA A 45 -19.90 6.42 1.22
C ALA A 45 -20.28 5.13 0.47
N ILE A 46 -20.66 4.08 1.20
CA ILE A 46 -21.14 2.81 0.65
C ILE A 46 -22.54 2.98 0.01
N HIS A 47 -23.35 3.93 0.46
CA HIS A 47 -24.66 4.17 -0.16
C HIS A 47 -24.55 4.95 -1.48
N ARG A 48 -23.40 5.57 -1.74
CA ARG A 48 -23.13 6.43 -2.91
C ARG A 48 -21.87 5.99 -3.65
N HIS A 49 -21.91 4.76 -4.17
CA HIS A 49 -20.82 4.20 -4.97
C HIS A 49 -20.45 5.07 -6.17
N ASP A 50 -21.40 5.80 -6.75
CA ASP A 50 -21.17 6.74 -7.85
C ASP A 50 -20.21 7.87 -7.48
N ILE A 51 -20.38 8.48 -6.30
CA ILE A 51 -19.50 9.53 -5.79
C ILE A 51 -18.13 8.92 -5.47
N THR A 52 -18.11 7.82 -4.71
CA THR A 52 -16.89 7.14 -4.31
C THR A 52 -16.05 6.73 -5.52
N ALA A 53 -16.67 6.16 -6.56
CA ALA A 53 -15.99 5.78 -7.80
C ALA A 53 -15.43 6.97 -8.57
N ARG A 54 -16.17 8.09 -8.65
CA ARG A 54 -15.72 9.30 -9.35
C ARG A 54 -14.51 9.93 -8.65
N VAL A 55 -14.60 10.12 -7.33
CA VAL A 55 -13.50 10.66 -6.53
C VAL A 55 -12.28 9.74 -6.60
N PHE A 56 -12.49 8.42 -6.44
CA PHE A 56 -11.42 7.43 -6.60
C PHE A 56 -10.75 7.55 -7.96
N LYS A 57 -11.51 7.56 -9.06
CA LYS A 57 -10.97 7.65 -10.42
C LYS A 57 -10.17 8.94 -10.65
N GLN A 58 -10.63 10.07 -10.11
CA GLN A 58 -9.89 11.34 -10.20
C GLN A 58 -8.57 11.28 -9.42
N LYS A 59 -8.58 10.79 -8.18
CA LYS A 59 -7.37 10.65 -7.36
C LYS A 59 -6.41 9.63 -7.93
N PHE A 60 -6.92 8.52 -8.46
CA PHE A 60 -6.14 7.50 -9.13
C PHE A 60 -5.44 8.04 -10.38
N LYS A 61 -6.15 8.78 -11.24
CA LYS A 61 -5.54 9.45 -12.40
C LYS A 61 -4.45 10.43 -11.97
N TYR A 62 -4.68 11.18 -10.89
CA TYR A 62 -3.68 12.08 -10.35
C TYR A 62 -2.46 11.32 -9.81
N LEU A 63 -2.64 10.21 -9.09
CA LEU A 63 -1.57 9.33 -8.62
C LEU A 63 -0.70 8.81 -9.76
N ILE A 64 -1.32 8.27 -10.82
CA ILE A 64 -0.60 7.79 -11.99
C ILE A 64 0.15 8.96 -12.66
N SER A 65 -0.49 10.11 -12.86
CA SER A 65 0.20 11.28 -13.44
C SER A 65 1.35 11.79 -12.58
N PHE A 66 1.19 11.77 -11.26
CA PHE A 66 2.21 12.20 -10.30
C PHE A 66 3.45 11.30 -10.39
N ILE A 67 3.26 9.98 -10.49
CA ILE A 67 4.38 9.05 -10.62
C ILE A 67 4.99 9.11 -12.02
N THR A 68 4.15 9.05 -13.05
CA THR A 68 4.58 8.78 -14.43
C THR A 68 4.93 10.01 -15.26
N LYS A 69 4.28 11.15 -15.01
CA LYS A 69 4.52 12.39 -15.77
C LYS A 69 5.39 13.38 -15.02
N LEU A 70 5.25 13.45 -13.70
CA LEU A 70 6.11 14.30 -12.86
C LEU A 70 7.40 13.59 -12.43
N HIS A 71 7.53 12.30 -12.73
CA HIS A 71 8.76 11.52 -12.51
C HIS A 71 9.28 11.61 -11.07
N VAL A 72 8.38 11.61 -10.08
CA VAL A 72 8.76 11.79 -8.66
C VAL A 72 9.64 10.67 -8.11
N PHE A 73 9.59 9.49 -8.74
CA PHE A 73 10.47 8.35 -8.45
C PHE A 73 11.45 8.08 -9.60
N GLY A 74 11.59 9.04 -10.52
CA GLY A 74 12.36 8.93 -11.75
C GLY A 74 11.53 8.59 -12.99
N PRO A 75 12.19 8.54 -14.16
CA PRO A 75 11.54 8.29 -15.43
C PRO A 75 10.85 6.93 -15.46
N THR A 76 9.55 6.90 -15.74
CA THR A 76 8.77 5.67 -15.85
C THR A 76 8.95 5.07 -17.24
N ARG A 77 9.36 3.81 -17.30
CA ARG A 77 9.40 3.06 -18.56
C ARG A 77 7.99 2.70 -18.98
N CYS A 78 7.23 2.12 -18.06
CA CYS A 78 5.89 1.62 -18.33
C CYS A 78 5.14 1.26 -17.03
N TRP A 79 3.82 1.09 -17.10
CA TRP A 79 2.99 0.78 -15.94
C TRP A 79 1.72 0.03 -16.37
N ILE A 80 1.18 -0.79 -15.46
CA ILE A 80 -0.07 -1.53 -15.63
C ILE A 80 -0.83 -1.50 -14.30
N TYR A 81 -2.16 -1.54 -14.36
CA TYR A 81 -3.00 -1.58 -13.16
C TYR A 81 -4.26 -2.41 -13.39
N SER A 82 -4.83 -2.90 -12.29
CA SER A 82 -6.17 -3.47 -12.22
C SER A 82 -6.95 -2.77 -11.12
N VAL A 83 -8.25 -2.54 -11.33
CA VAL A 83 -9.15 -1.95 -10.32
C VAL A 83 -10.21 -2.96 -9.98
N GLU A 84 -10.35 -3.26 -8.68
CA GLU A 84 -11.33 -4.17 -8.13
C GLU A 84 -12.17 -3.48 -7.05
N TRP A 85 -13.32 -4.08 -6.73
CA TRP A 85 -14.13 -3.65 -5.60
C TRP A 85 -13.93 -4.61 -4.43
N GLN A 86 -13.17 -4.20 -3.42
CA GLN A 86 -12.98 -5.00 -2.21
C GLN A 86 -14.22 -4.92 -1.33
N LYS A 87 -14.60 -6.02 -0.66
CA LYS A 87 -15.60 -6.00 0.42
C LYS A 87 -15.08 -5.07 1.53
N PRO A 88 -15.74 -3.96 1.89
CA PRO A 88 -17.19 -3.69 1.90
C PRO A 88 -17.74 -2.77 0.78
N GLY A 89 -17.20 -2.87 -0.44
CA GLY A 89 -17.63 -2.08 -1.61
C GLY A 89 -16.78 -0.83 -1.86
N LEU A 90 -15.49 -0.84 -1.52
CA LEU A 90 -14.58 0.26 -1.86
C LEU A 90 -13.72 -0.09 -3.07
N PRO A 91 -13.50 0.86 -3.99
CA PRO A 91 -12.62 0.64 -5.12
C PRO A 91 -11.16 0.58 -4.63
N HIS A 92 -10.44 -0.38 -5.18
CA HIS A 92 -9.07 -0.70 -4.84
C HIS A 92 -8.28 -0.92 -6.13
N ALA A 93 -7.13 -0.26 -6.26
CA ALA A 93 -6.28 -0.45 -7.43
C ALA A 93 -4.99 -1.17 -7.04
N HIS A 94 -4.67 -2.22 -7.82
CA HIS A 94 -3.35 -2.83 -7.86
C HIS A 94 -2.56 -2.19 -8.99
N ILE A 95 -1.42 -1.59 -8.68
CA ILE A 95 -0.61 -0.83 -9.65
C ILE A 95 0.79 -1.42 -9.68
N LEU A 96 1.29 -1.67 -10.88
CA LEU A 96 2.65 -2.11 -11.13
C LEU A 96 3.34 -1.09 -12.03
N ILE A 97 4.42 -0.47 -11.52
CA ILE A 97 5.16 0.59 -12.24
C ILE A 97 6.60 0.14 -12.42
N CYS A 98 7.12 0.26 -13.64
CA CYS A 98 8.50 -0.06 -14.01
C CYS A 98 9.24 1.23 -14.38
N PHE A 99 10.39 1.46 -13.74
CA PHE A 99 11.20 2.66 -13.96
C PHE A 99 12.34 2.38 -14.96
N ILE A 100 12.79 3.42 -15.64
CA ILE A 100 13.95 3.35 -16.56
C ILE A 100 15.23 3.13 -15.75
N ASN A 101 15.37 3.87 -14.66
CA ASN A 101 16.53 3.80 -13.78
C ASN A 101 16.35 2.70 -12.74
N LYS A 102 17.47 2.06 -12.39
CA LYS A 102 17.53 1.07 -11.34
C LYS A 102 17.37 1.74 -9.98
N ILE A 103 16.47 1.24 -9.14
CA ILE A 103 16.46 1.59 -7.72
C ILE A 103 17.43 0.63 -7.02
N HIS A 104 18.43 1.18 -6.35
CA HIS A 104 19.40 0.36 -5.64
C HIS A 104 18.86 -0.05 -4.26
N PRO A 105 19.29 -1.18 -3.69
CA PRO A 105 18.91 -1.57 -2.33
C PRO A 105 19.15 -0.47 -1.29
N GLU A 106 20.23 0.30 -1.42
CA GLU A 106 20.50 1.47 -0.58
C GLU A 106 19.45 2.57 -0.65
N ASP A 107 18.73 2.68 -1.77
CA ASP A 107 17.71 3.72 -1.97
C ASP A 107 16.34 3.32 -1.38
N ILE A 108 16.12 2.04 -1.05
CA ILE A 108 14.79 1.53 -0.65
C ILE A 108 14.24 2.30 0.55
N ASP A 109 15.05 2.52 1.58
CA ASP A 109 14.63 3.20 2.81
C ASP A 109 14.31 4.68 2.60
N SER A 110 14.85 5.29 1.54
CA SER A 110 14.51 6.67 1.17
C SER A 110 13.13 6.77 0.50
N LEU A 111 12.65 5.67 -0.10
CA LEU A 111 11.41 5.62 -0.88
C LEU A 111 10.27 4.99 -0.10
N ILE A 112 10.56 3.96 0.68
CA ILE A 112 9.60 3.09 1.37
C ILE A 112 10.01 2.94 2.83
N SER A 113 9.06 3.18 3.73
CA SER A 113 9.19 2.95 5.16
C SER A 113 8.18 1.92 5.64
N ALA A 114 8.54 1.21 6.70
CA ALA A 114 7.62 0.37 7.47
C ALA A 114 7.69 0.73 8.97
N GLU A 115 8.08 1.96 9.29
CA GLU A 115 8.22 2.47 10.66
C GLU A 115 7.16 3.55 10.94
N ILE A 116 6.72 3.64 12.20
CA ILE A 116 5.92 4.76 12.69
C ILE A 116 6.83 6.00 12.72
N PRO A 117 6.43 7.11 12.07
CA PRO A 117 7.18 8.37 12.11
C PRO A 117 7.36 8.90 13.53
N ASP A 118 8.39 9.68 13.76
CA ASP A 118 8.51 10.41 15.02
C ASP A 118 7.59 11.65 14.99
N PRO A 119 6.57 11.74 15.88
CA PRO A 119 5.65 12.87 15.90
C PRO A 119 6.34 14.21 16.19
N SER A 120 7.48 14.22 16.88
CA SER A 120 8.26 15.43 17.14
C SER A 120 8.91 16.01 15.88
N THR A 121 9.18 15.15 14.89
CA THR A 121 9.76 15.54 13.59
C THR A 121 8.69 15.84 12.56
N ASP A 122 7.60 15.07 12.54
CA ASP A 122 6.60 15.09 11.48
C ASP A 122 5.24 14.58 11.97
N GLN A 123 4.57 15.40 12.78
CA GLN A 123 3.24 15.10 13.32
C GLN A 123 2.23 14.74 12.21
N LEU A 124 2.27 15.44 11.07
CA LEU A 124 1.34 15.20 9.97
C LEU A 124 1.49 13.79 9.42
N LEU A 125 2.73 13.35 9.16
CA LEU A 125 2.96 11.99 8.69
C LEU A 125 2.60 10.96 9.75
N PHE A 126 2.93 11.22 11.02
CA PHE A 126 2.55 10.35 12.13
C PHE A 126 1.03 10.10 12.13
N ASP A 127 0.22 11.16 12.04
CA ASP A 127 -1.24 11.05 12.01
C ASP A 127 -1.73 10.25 10.79
N ILE A 128 -1.13 10.48 9.61
CA ILE A 128 -1.46 9.76 8.38
C ILE A 128 -1.13 8.28 8.49
N VAL A 129 0.06 7.94 9.02
CA VAL A 129 0.55 6.55 9.12
C VAL A 129 -0.23 5.80 10.19
N THR A 130 -0.41 6.37 11.39
CA THR A 130 -1.17 5.72 12.48
C THR A 130 -2.64 5.50 12.12
N THR A 131 -3.20 6.36 11.27
CA THR A 131 -4.57 6.25 10.75
C THR A 131 -4.69 5.26 9.60
N ASN A 132 -3.84 5.39 8.57
CA ASN A 132 -4.04 4.73 7.28
C ASN A 132 -3.08 3.55 7.03
N MET A 133 -1.93 3.48 7.69
CA MET A 133 -0.88 2.49 7.42
C MET A 133 -0.75 1.43 8.52
N ILE A 134 -1.60 1.45 9.54
CA ILE A 134 -1.58 0.42 10.57
C ILE A 134 -2.49 -0.72 10.17
N ARG A 135 -1.91 -1.91 9.99
CA ARG A 135 -2.72 -3.12 9.93
C ARG A 135 -3.34 -3.31 11.31
N GLY A 136 -4.67 -3.30 11.36
CA GLY A 136 -5.39 -3.53 12.61
C GLY A 136 -4.89 -4.81 13.29
N PRO A 137 -4.63 -4.79 14.61
CA PRO A 137 -4.27 -5.95 15.40
C PRO A 137 -5.09 -7.18 15.00
N CYS A 138 -4.38 -8.29 14.87
CA CYS A 138 -4.91 -9.61 14.53
C CYS A 138 -4.19 -10.65 15.39
N GLY A 139 -4.63 -11.90 15.32
CA GLY A 139 -4.06 -12.98 16.12
C GLY A 139 -4.55 -12.90 17.56
N ALA A 140 -3.63 -13.05 18.50
CA ALA A 140 -3.96 -13.06 19.93
C ALA A 140 -4.56 -11.73 20.41
N LEU A 141 -4.14 -10.60 19.82
CA LEU A 141 -4.59 -9.26 20.21
C LEU A 141 -6.02 -8.94 19.74
N ASN A 142 -6.49 -9.59 18.68
CA ASN A 142 -7.85 -9.41 18.17
C ASN A 142 -8.25 -10.59 17.28
N ARG A 143 -8.86 -11.61 17.88
CA ARG A 143 -9.31 -12.81 17.18
C ARG A 143 -10.50 -12.56 16.24
N SER A 144 -11.27 -11.50 16.49
CA SER A 144 -12.39 -11.06 15.65
C SER A 144 -11.98 -10.20 14.46
N SER A 145 -10.68 -9.96 14.27
CA SER A 145 -10.19 -9.16 13.15
C SER A 145 -10.60 -9.80 11.81
N PRO A 146 -11.07 -9.01 10.81
CA PRO A 146 -11.47 -9.55 9.50
C PRO A 146 -10.30 -10.18 8.73
N TYR A 147 -9.08 -10.01 9.24
CA TYR A 147 -7.85 -10.57 8.69
C TYR A 147 -7.50 -11.95 9.25
N MET A 148 -8.32 -12.51 10.14
CA MET A 148 -8.14 -13.85 10.69
C MET A 148 -8.78 -14.89 9.78
N VAL A 149 -7.98 -15.86 9.33
CA VAL A 149 -8.44 -17.06 8.60
C VAL A 149 -7.78 -18.27 9.25
N ASP A 150 -8.58 -19.27 9.62
CA ASP A 150 -8.13 -20.49 10.31
C ASP A 150 -7.28 -20.23 11.56
N GLY A 151 -7.65 -19.20 12.33
CA GLY A 151 -6.93 -18.80 13.54
C GLY A 151 -5.57 -18.14 13.31
N LYS A 152 -5.21 -17.84 12.05
CA LYS A 152 -3.97 -17.14 11.68
C LYS A 152 -4.26 -15.82 10.97
N CYS A 153 -3.41 -14.83 11.19
CA CYS A 153 -3.50 -13.58 10.47
C CYS A 153 -3.02 -13.78 9.02
N THR A 154 -3.90 -13.53 8.05
CA THR A 154 -3.66 -13.75 6.61
C THR A 154 -2.37 -13.11 6.08
N ASN A 155 -2.02 -11.92 6.59
CA ASN A 155 -0.84 -11.18 6.13
C ASN A 155 0.37 -11.34 7.06
N ARG A 156 0.34 -12.30 8.00
CA ARG A 156 1.42 -12.62 8.95
C ARG A 156 1.89 -11.39 9.72
N PHE A 157 0.93 -10.67 10.31
CA PHE A 157 1.20 -9.63 11.30
C PHE A 157 1.04 -10.21 12.71
N PRO A 158 1.78 -9.72 13.71
CA PRO A 158 2.86 -8.73 13.61
C PRO A 158 4.08 -9.25 12.82
N LYS A 159 4.83 -8.36 12.17
CA LYS A 159 6.12 -8.68 11.54
C LYS A 159 7.23 -8.76 12.60
N ASP A 160 8.35 -9.38 12.25
CA ASP A 160 9.54 -9.36 13.11
C ASP A 160 10.21 -7.98 13.06
N PHE A 161 10.90 -7.62 14.13
CA PHE A 161 11.76 -6.44 14.14
C PHE A 161 13.02 -6.70 13.30
N THR A 162 13.52 -5.67 12.64
CA THR A 162 14.77 -5.72 11.87
C THR A 162 15.36 -4.32 11.84
N ASN A 163 16.66 -4.19 12.16
CA ASN A 163 17.32 -2.89 12.22
C ASN A 163 17.65 -2.29 10.86
N ASP A 164 17.71 -3.12 9.82
CA ASP A 164 18.08 -2.72 8.46
C ASP A 164 17.16 -3.40 7.44
N THR A 165 16.99 -2.78 6.27
CA THR A 165 16.28 -3.42 5.15
C THR A 165 17.17 -4.49 4.52
N VAL A 166 16.67 -5.73 4.46
CA VAL A 166 17.39 -6.88 3.91
C VAL A 166 16.74 -7.32 2.61
N THR A 167 17.49 -7.30 1.51
CA THR A 167 17.02 -7.82 0.22
C THR A 167 17.22 -9.33 0.15
N HIS A 168 16.19 -10.08 -0.28
CA HIS A 168 16.27 -11.52 -0.48
C HIS A 168 16.33 -11.90 -1.96
N VAL A 169 16.86 -13.09 -2.23
CA VAL A 169 16.93 -13.70 -3.57
C VAL A 169 15.55 -13.84 -4.23
N ASP A 170 14.50 -14.00 -3.42
CA ASP A 170 13.11 -14.07 -3.89
C ASP A 170 12.55 -12.75 -4.42
N GLY A 171 13.29 -11.65 -4.23
CA GLY A 171 13.05 -10.34 -4.81
C GLY A 171 12.09 -9.43 -4.06
N TYR A 172 11.65 -9.83 -2.86
CA TYR A 172 10.95 -8.96 -1.91
C TYR A 172 11.85 -8.68 -0.71
N PRO A 173 12.06 -7.42 -0.32
CA PRO A 173 12.88 -7.08 0.82
C PRO A 173 12.09 -7.25 2.12
N ILE A 174 12.81 -7.62 3.19
CA ILE A 174 12.35 -7.41 4.56
C ILE A 174 12.71 -5.98 4.91
N TYR A 175 11.69 -5.16 5.16
CA TYR A 175 11.87 -3.75 5.48
C TYR A 175 12.30 -3.55 6.92
N ARG A 176 13.14 -2.54 7.14
CA ARG A 176 13.50 -2.06 8.48
C ARG A 176 12.25 -1.78 9.33
N ARG A 177 12.24 -2.34 10.53
CA ARG A 177 11.25 -2.16 11.60
C ARG A 177 12.01 -2.19 12.92
N ARG A 178 12.50 -1.04 13.39
CA ARG A 178 13.24 -0.99 14.66
C ARG A 178 12.31 -1.20 15.84
N SER A 179 12.79 -1.87 16.88
CA SER A 179 12.11 -1.88 18.18
C SER A 179 12.25 -0.52 18.86
N THR A 180 11.43 -0.26 19.86
CA THR A 180 11.52 0.96 20.70
C THR A 180 12.90 1.11 21.33
N ASP A 181 13.52 0.01 21.77
CA ASP A 181 14.89 0.00 22.31
C ASP A 181 15.96 0.41 21.29
N ASN A 182 15.66 0.29 19.98
CA ASN A 182 16.55 0.66 18.88
C ASN A 182 16.08 1.92 18.13
N GLY A 183 15.32 2.80 18.79
CA GLY A 183 14.85 4.07 18.21
C GLY A 183 13.64 3.94 17.28
N GLY A 184 12.94 2.81 17.32
CA GLY A 184 11.60 2.67 16.76
C GLY A 184 10.55 3.38 17.61
N GLN A 185 9.37 3.60 17.04
CA GLN A 185 8.26 4.30 17.69
C GLN A 185 7.12 3.34 17.99
N SER A 186 6.29 3.67 18.97
CA SER A 186 5.01 3.01 19.23
C SER A 186 3.95 4.04 19.65
N PHE A 187 2.68 3.65 19.61
CA PHE A 187 1.58 4.49 20.08
C PHE A 187 0.42 3.63 20.61
N ILE A 188 -0.37 4.21 21.50
CA ILE A 188 -1.52 3.53 22.07
C ILE A 188 -2.73 3.68 21.14
N LYS A 189 -3.37 2.54 20.84
CA LYS A 189 -4.60 2.47 20.06
C LYS A 189 -5.66 1.68 20.82
N THR A 190 -6.79 2.31 21.10
CA THR A 190 -7.93 1.63 21.73
C THR A 190 -8.67 0.77 20.71
N ILE A 191 -8.78 -0.53 20.99
CA ILE A 191 -9.48 -1.52 20.16
C ILE A 191 -10.35 -2.38 21.07
N SER A 192 -11.64 -2.50 20.76
CA SER A 192 -12.59 -3.30 21.54
C SER A 192 -12.56 -2.96 23.04
N ASN A 193 -12.46 -1.67 23.37
CA ASN A 193 -12.35 -1.13 24.74
C ASN A 193 -11.08 -1.52 25.51
N ALA A 194 -10.03 -1.96 24.81
CA ALA A 194 -8.72 -2.21 25.39
C ALA A 194 -7.66 -1.32 24.72
N ASP A 195 -6.79 -0.73 25.52
CA ASP A 195 -5.64 0.02 25.03
C ASP A 195 -4.53 -0.95 24.65
N ILE A 196 -4.11 -0.89 23.38
CA ILE A 196 -3.07 -1.75 22.82
C ILE A 196 -1.92 -0.86 22.37
N ASP A 197 -0.70 -1.20 22.80
CA ASP A 197 0.51 -0.58 22.29
C ASP A 197 0.84 -1.13 20.89
N ILE A 198 0.86 -0.24 19.91
CA ILE A 198 1.11 -0.54 18.50
C ILE A 198 2.48 -0.03 18.12
N ASP A 199 3.39 -0.95 17.83
CA ASP A 199 4.74 -0.65 17.37
C ASP A 199 4.91 -0.86 15.85
N ASN A 200 6.15 -0.67 15.40
CA ASN A 200 6.59 -0.83 14.01
C ASN A 200 6.24 -2.19 13.38
N ARG A 201 5.91 -3.23 14.14
CA ARG A 201 5.57 -4.56 13.59
C ARG A 201 4.22 -4.57 12.88
N TRP A 202 3.37 -3.57 13.13
CA TRP A 202 2.00 -3.45 12.59
C TRP A 202 1.88 -2.55 11.37
N VAL A 203 2.95 -1.85 11.01
CA VAL A 203 2.96 -0.87 9.92
C VAL A 203 2.95 -1.58 8.56
N VAL A 204 2.07 -1.18 7.67
CA VAL A 204 2.08 -1.52 6.25
C VAL A 204 3.08 -0.62 5.56
N GLN A 205 3.86 -1.18 4.63
CA GLN A 205 4.90 -0.45 3.91
C GLN A 205 4.30 0.71 3.12
N TYR A 206 4.89 1.90 3.22
CA TYR A 206 4.36 3.11 2.62
C TYR A 206 5.46 3.99 2.08
N SER A 207 5.14 4.86 1.13
CA SER A 207 6.03 5.94 0.73
C SER A 207 5.66 7.22 1.45
N LEU A 208 6.64 7.85 2.11
CA LEU A 208 6.50 9.16 2.77
C LEU A 208 5.79 10.17 1.85
N LEU A 209 6.28 10.27 0.61
CA LEU A 209 5.79 11.23 -0.37
C LEU A 209 4.34 10.95 -0.74
N LEU A 210 4.02 9.70 -1.12
CA LEU A 210 2.65 9.34 -1.52
C LEU A 210 1.67 9.47 -0.36
N SER A 211 2.05 9.05 0.85
CA SER A 211 1.21 9.17 2.03
C SER A 211 0.84 10.63 2.32
N LYS A 212 1.80 11.55 2.26
CA LYS A 212 1.53 12.99 2.47
C LYS A 212 0.69 13.59 1.34
N THR A 213 1.01 13.29 0.08
CA THR A 213 0.32 13.88 -1.07
C THR A 213 -1.13 13.39 -1.16
N PHE A 214 -1.37 12.13 -0.85
CA PHE A 214 -2.67 11.49 -1.08
C PHE A 214 -3.46 11.18 0.17
N ASN A 215 -2.93 11.35 1.40
CA ASN A 215 -3.62 11.11 2.67
C ASN A 215 -4.63 9.94 2.59
N ALA A 216 -4.14 8.79 2.17
CA ALA A 216 -4.93 7.61 1.84
C ALA A 216 -4.15 6.35 2.16
N HIS A 217 -4.85 5.23 2.19
CA HIS A 217 -4.19 3.94 2.32
C HIS A 217 -3.46 3.59 1.00
N ILE A 218 -2.15 3.87 0.95
CA ILE A 218 -1.23 3.51 -0.14
C ILE A 218 -0.17 2.55 0.40
N SER A 219 -0.35 1.25 0.16
CA SER A 219 0.74 0.29 0.41
C SER A 219 1.73 0.38 -0.74
N VAL A 220 3.02 0.41 -0.44
CA VAL A 220 4.08 0.45 -1.45
C VAL A 220 5.08 -0.67 -1.16
N GLU A 221 5.25 -1.57 -2.10
CA GLU A 221 6.26 -2.63 -2.01
C GLU A 221 7.24 -2.55 -3.19
N PHE A 222 8.50 -2.86 -2.88
CA PHE A 222 9.58 -2.98 -3.83
C PHE A 222 9.66 -4.44 -4.27
N CYS A 223 9.72 -4.66 -5.57
CA CYS A 223 9.96 -6.00 -6.10
C CYS A 223 10.99 -6.01 -7.23
N SER A 224 11.95 -6.91 -7.13
CA SER A 224 12.96 -7.20 -8.15
C SER A 224 12.75 -8.54 -8.87
N SER A 225 11.68 -9.28 -8.51
CA SER A 225 11.35 -10.59 -9.05
C SER A 225 10.17 -10.58 -10.03
N VAL A 226 10.24 -11.50 -11.00
CA VAL A 226 9.14 -11.80 -11.94
C VAL A 226 7.89 -12.32 -11.22
N LYS A 227 8.00 -12.73 -9.95
CA LYS A 227 6.86 -13.18 -9.11
C LYS A 227 5.81 -12.08 -8.92
N SER A 228 6.19 -10.79 -8.87
CA SER A 228 5.21 -9.67 -8.78
C SER A 228 4.30 -9.55 -10.00
N ILE A 229 4.68 -10.15 -11.11
CA ILE A 229 3.92 -10.05 -12.35
C ILE A 229 2.81 -11.09 -12.34
N LYS A 230 3.08 -12.28 -11.79
CA LYS A 230 2.03 -13.25 -11.47
C LYS A 230 0.99 -12.64 -10.52
N TYR A 231 1.44 -11.81 -9.57
CA TYR A 231 0.55 -11.10 -8.66
C TYR A 231 -0.42 -10.20 -9.42
N ILE A 232 0.04 -9.29 -10.30
CA ILE A 232 -0.91 -8.44 -11.03
C ILE A 232 -1.75 -9.22 -12.04
N CYS A 233 -1.18 -10.22 -12.72
CA CYS A 233 -1.94 -11.08 -13.64
C CYS A 233 -3.09 -11.82 -12.92
N LYS A 234 -2.92 -12.19 -11.65
CA LYS A 234 -4.00 -12.74 -10.83
C LYS A 234 -5.18 -11.77 -10.75
N TYR A 235 -4.94 -10.50 -10.41
CA TYR A 235 -5.99 -9.49 -10.27
C TYR A 235 -6.52 -8.96 -11.60
N VAL A 236 -5.76 -9.07 -12.68
CA VAL A 236 -6.31 -8.82 -14.03
C VAL A 236 -7.28 -9.94 -14.43
N ASN A 237 -7.05 -11.18 -13.98
CA ASN A 237 -7.91 -12.32 -14.26
C ASN A 237 -9.14 -12.42 -13.34
N GLU A 238 -9.05 -11.99 -12.08
CA GLU A 238 -10.16 -12.10 -11.10
C GLU A 238 -11.26 -11.04 -11.27
N ASN A 239 -11.03 -9.99 -12.08
CA ASN A 239 -12.01 -8.92 -12.34
C ASN A 239 -12.88 -9.16 -13.59
N TYR A 240 -12.84 -10.36 -14.18
CA TYR A 240 -13.65 -10.75 -15.35
C TYR A 240 -14.15 -12.19 -15.28
#